data_AF-A0A8X6HBX0-F1
#
_entry.id   AF-A0A8X6HBX0-F1
#
_cell.length_a   1.000
_cell.length_b   1.000
_cell.length_c   1.000
_cell.angle_alpha   90.00
_cell.angle_beta   90.00
_cell.angle_gamma   90.00
#
_symmetry.space_group_name_H-M   'P 1'
#
loop_
_entity.id
_entity.type
_entity.pdbx_description
1 polymer ?
#
loop_
_entity_poly.entity_id
_entity_poly.type
_entity_poly.pdbx_seq_one_letter_code
_entity_poly.pdbx_strand_id
1 'polypeptide(L)'
;MESSDKMIENMAICVALLNRMTAIGELIVLRSSPSEPVVYLVEKLKEVALAYFYTVEAAQKVFGNKVDQLQMSTLMQRATALATSLTSLMRTLRAMC
;
A
#
# COMPACT_ATOMS: atom_id res chain seq x y z
N MET A 1 -24.78 3.71 -7.80
CA MET A 1 -24.29 4.04 -6.44
C MET A 1 -23.65 2.85 -5.78
N GLU A 2 -24.29 1.67 -5.71
CA GLU A 2 -23.78 0.50 -4.97
C GLU A 2 -22.33 0.05 -5.28
N SER A 3 -21.88 0.16 -6.54
CA SER A 3 -20.49 -0.16 -6.93
C SER A 3 -19.47 0.87 -6.41
N SER A 4 -19.88 2.14 -6.26
CA SER A 4 -19.09 3.22 -5.65
C SER A 4 -18.81 2.95 -4.18
N ASP A 5 -19.87 2.59 -3.47
CA ASP A 5 -19.86 2.50 -2.01
C ASP A 5 -18.99 1.32 -1.58
N LYS A 6 -19.09 0.19 -2.29
CA LYS A 6 -18.19 -0.96 -2.14
C LYS A 6 -16.73 -0.64 -2.43
N MET A 7 -16.45 0.22 -3.42
CA MET A 7 -15.06 0.63 -3.72
C MET A 7 -14.47 1.48 -2.59
N ILE A 8 -15.24 2.47 -2.10
CA ILE A 8 -14.83 3.32 -0.97
C ILE A 8 -14.62 2.48 0.29
N GLU A 9 -15.52 1.53 0.56
CA GLU A 9 -15.40 0.58 1.67
C GLU A 9 -14.12 -0.25 1.56
N ASN A 10 -13.86 -0.86 0.40
CA ASN A 10 -12.64 -1.63 0.16
C ASN A 10 -11.37 -0.78 0.35
N MET A 11 -11.40 0.48 -0.08
CA MET A 11 -10.30 1.40 0.15
C MET A 11 -10.09 1.69 1.65
N ALA A 12 -11.16 1.95 2.39
CA ALA A 12 -11.10 2.16 3.83
C ALA A 12 -10.53 0.94 4.56
N ILE A 13 -10.92 -0.28 4.15
CA ILE A 13 -10.38 -1.53 4.67
C ILE A 13 -8.86 -1.60 4.43
N CYS A 14 -8.39 -1.29 3.21
CA CYS A 14 -6.96 -1.28 2.91
C CYS A 14 -6.20 -0.25 3.76
N VAL A 15 -6.73 0.96 3.97
CA VAL A 15 -6.11 1.96 4.86
C VAL A 15 -5.99 1.43 6.29
N ALA A 16 -7.05 0.79 6.81
CA ALA A 16 -7.02 0.20 8.14
C ALA A 16 -5.94 -0.90 8.25
N LEU A 17 -5.77 -1.73 7.22
CA LEU A 17 -4.72 -2.75 7.17
C LEU A 17 -3.32 -2.12 7.13
N LEU A 18 -3.11 -1.08 6.32
CA LEU A 18 -1.83 -0.36 6.26
C LEU A 18 -1.47 0.28 7.59
N ASN A 19 -2.43 0.90 8.27
CA ASN A 19 -2.21 1.46 9.61
C ASN A 19 -1.78 0.40 10.62
N ARG A 20 -2.39 -0.80 10.57
CA ARG A 20 -1.99 -1.93 11.42
C ARG A 20 -0.57 -2.41 11.10
N MET A 21 -0.20 -2.48 9.83
CA MET A 21 1.15 -2.84 9.40
C MET A 21 2.19 -1.83 9.89
N THR A 22 1.90 -0.53 9.78
CA THR A 22 2.76 0.54 10.29
C THR A 22 2.91 0.47 11.81
N ALA A 23 1.82 0.30 12.56
CA ALA A 23 1.87 0.19 14.02
C ALA A 23 2.71 -1.02 14.49
N ILE A 24 2.60 -2.16 13.80
CA ILE A 24 3.45 -3.33 14.07
C ILE A 24 4.92 -3.01 13.73
N GLY A 25 5.16 -2.32 12.62
CA GLY A 25 6.49 -1.85 12.25
C GLY A 25 7.13 -0.95 13.31
N GLU A 26 6.38 0.03 13.82
CA GLU A 26 6.82 0.92 14.90
C GLU A 26 7.19 0.13 16.16
N LEU A 27 6.38 -0.87 16.54
CA LEU A 27 6.69 -1.75 17.67
C LEU A 27 8.00 -2.53 17.45
N ILE A 28 8.27 -2.99 16.24
CA ILE A 28 9.52 -3.69 15.90
C ILE A 28 10.70 -2.72 16.04
N VAL A 29 10.57 -1.48 15.52
CA VAL A 29 11.62 -0.46 15.62
C VAL A 29 11.92 -0.11 17.08
N LEU A 30 10.87 0.09 17.91
CA LEU A 30 11.02 0.45 19.32
C LEU A 30 11.65 -0.68 20.16
N ARG A 31 11.45 -1.94 19.78
CA ARG A 31 11.95 -3.11 20.52
C ARG A 31 13.28 -3.65 20.01
N SER A 32 13.75 -3.17 18.86
CA SER A 32 14.98 -3.63 18.23
C SER A 32 16.12 -2.64 18.46
N SER A 33 17.34 -3.14 18.58
CA SER A 33 18.53 -2.29 18.46
C SER A 33 18.58 -1.68 17.04
N PRO A 34 19.00 -0.41 16.89
CA PRO A 34 19.16 0.21 15.59
C PRO A 34 20.08 -0.66 14.72
N SER A 35 19.54 -1.12 13.60
CA SER A 35 20.25 -1.96 12.64
C SER A 35 19.74 -1.65 11.23
N GLU A 36 20.57 -1.94 10.23
CA GLU A 36 20.23 -1.72 8.83
C GLU A 36 18.89 -2.37 8.40
N PRO A 37 18.53 -3.60 8.85
CA PRO A 37 17.21 -4.19 8.57
C PRO A 37 16.03 -3.40 9.16
N VAL A 38 16.19 -2.81 10.34
CA VAL A 38 15.14 -2.03 11.02
C VAL A 38 14.89 -0.71 10.30
N VAL A 39 15.95 -0.05 9.82
CA VAL A 39 15.82 1.17 8.99
C VAL A 39 15.14 0.83 7.67
N TYR A 40 15.56 -0.27 7.03
CA TYR A 40 14.99 -0.72 5.77
C TYR A 40 13.50 -1.08 5.90
N LEU A 41 13.07 -1.66 7.03
CA LEU A 41 11.66 -1.90 7.31
C LEU A 41 10.81 -0.62 7.27
N VAL A 42 11.29 0.47 7.87
CA VAL A 42 10.59 1.77 7.86
C VAL A 42 10.46 2.31 6.44
N GLU A 43 11.53 2.20 5.64
CA GLU A 43 11.50 2.60 4.23
C GLU A 43 10.46 1.78 3.44
N LYS A 44 10.38 0.45 3.66
CA LYS A 44 9.39 -0.39 2.97
C LYS A 44 7.95 -0.11 3.39
N LEU A 45 7.70 0.22 4.64
CA LEU A 45 6.37 0.66 5.08
C LEU A 45 5.97 1.97 4.38
N LYS A 46 6.90 2.92 4.26
CA LYS A 46 6.67 4.18 3.53
C LYS A 46 6.39 3.94 2.03
N GLU A 47 7.17 3.07 1.38
CA GLU A 47 6.97 2.71 -0.03
C GLU A 47 5.57 2.12 -0.27
N VAL A 48 5.12 1.21 0.60
CA VAL A 48 3.78 0.61 0.51
C VAL A 48 2.69 1.68 0.68
N ALA A 49 2.83 2.57 1.66
CA ALA A 49 1.86 3.65 1.88
C ALA A 49 1.75 4.59 0.67
N LEU A 50 2.88 4.98 0.08
CA LEU A 50 2.92 5.80 -1.13
C LEU A 50 2.32 5.08 -2.34
N ALA A 51 2.68 3.80 -2.55
CA ALA A 51 2.13 3.02 -3.66
C ALA A 51 0.60 2.87 -3.54
N TYR A 52 0.09 2.71 -2.31
CA TYR A 52 -1.34 2.66 -2.05
C TYR A 52 -2.01 4.01 -2.34
N PHE A 53 -1.44 5.12 -1.88
CA PHE A 53 -1.93 6.47 -2.17
C PHE A 53 -2.10 6.70 -3.68
N TYR A 54 -1.07 6.41 -4.48
CA TYR A 54 -1.16 6.56 -5.94
C TYR A 54 -2.16 5.60 -6.58
N THR A 55 -2.41 4.43 -5.98
CA THR A 55 -3.43 3.49 -6.46
C THR A 55 -4.83 4.06 -6.22
N VAL A 56 -5.08 4.66 -5.05
CA VAL A 56 -6.35 5.32 -4.74
C VAL A 56 -6.59 6.50 -5.67
N GLU A 57 -5.58 7.36 -5.88
CA GLU A 57 -5.70 8.48 -6.84
C GLU A 57 -6.03 8.01 -8.26
N ALA A 58 -5.41 6.92 -8.73
CA ALA A 58 -5.71 6.36 -10.05
C ALA A 58 -7.13 5.76 -10.11
N ALA A 59 -7.55 5.07 -9.06
CA ALA A 59 -8.88 4.47 -8.98
C ALA A 59 -9.98 5.52 -8.94
N GLN A 60 -9.76 6.66 -8.28
CA GLN A 60 -10.69 7.80 -8.27
C GLN A 60 -10.90 8.40 -9.66
N LYS A 61 -9.87 8.39 -10.54
CA LYS A 61 -9.98 8.93 -11.92
C LYS A 61 -10.78 8.02 -12.85
N VAL A 62 -10.69 6.72 -12.64
CA VAL A 62 -11.51 5.69 -13.32
C VAL A 62 -12.97 5.78 -12.87
N PHE A 63 -13.20 6.26 -11.65
CA PHE A 63 -14.51 6.34 -11.05
C PHE A 63 -15.33 7.55 -11.57
N GLY A 64 -16.60 7.33 -11.92
CA GLY A 64 -17.53 8.39 -12.34
C GLY A 64 -17.41 8.86 -13.80
N ASN A 65 -16.38 8.43 -14.53
CA ASN A 65 -16.14 8.78 -15.93
C ASN A 65 -16.35 7.56 -16.85
N LYS A 66 -16.53 7.78 -18.16
CA LYS A 66 -16.33 6.71 -19.14
C LYS A 66 -14.86 6.29 -19.05
N VAL A 67 -14.64 5.12 -18.48
CA VAL A 67 -13.31 4.53 -18.34
C VAL A 67 -12.65 4.43 -19.71
N ASP A 68 -11.58 5.19 -19.91
CA ASP A 68 -10.74 5.04 -21.10
C ASP A 68 -9.61 4.04 -20.83
N GLN A 69 -9.00 3.54 -21.91
CA GLN A 69 -7.93 2.55 -21.84
C GLN A 69 -6.69 3.06 -21.07
N LEU A 70 -6.43 4.37 -21.11
CA LEU A 70 -5.27 4.99 -20.45
C LEU A 70 -5.43 5.02 -18.93
N GLN A 71 -6.62 5.38 -18.44
CA GLN A 71 -6.97 5.40 -17.02
C GLN A 71 -6.92 3.99 -16.43
N MET A 72 -7.46 3.00 -17.14
CA MET A 72 -7.39 1.61 -16.72
C MET A 72 -5.95 1.09 -16.70
N SER A 73 -5.15 1.37 -17.74
CA SER A 73 -3.72 1.03 -17.78
C SER A 73 -2.95 1.65 -16.61
N THR A 74 -3.22 2.93 -16.30
CA THR A 74 -2.63 3.62 -15.15
C THR A 74 -3.00 2.93 -13.84
N LEU A 75 -4.27 2.60 -13.64
CA LEU A 75 -4.73 1.89 -12.43
C LEU A 75 -4.03 0.54 -12.29
N MET A 76 -3.93 -0.24 -13.36
CA MET A 76 -3.23 -1.53 -13.35
C MET A 76 -1.74 -1.38 -13.02
N GLN A 77 -1.07 -0.37 -13.57
CA GLN A 77 0.34 -0.08 -13.25
C GLN A 77 0.50 0.27 -11.77
N ARG A 78 -0.38 1.09 -11.20
CA ARG A 78 -0.33 1.46 -9.77
C ARG A 78 -0.62 0.26 -8.88
N ALA A 79 -1.61 -0.56 -9.20
CA ALA A 79 -1.89 -1.80 -8.48
C ALA A 79 -0.70 -2.78 -8.49
N THR A 80 0.01 -2.87 -9.62
CA THR A 80 1.22 -3.70 -9.76
C THR A 80 2.37 -3.17 -8.90
N ALA A 81 2.56 -1.85 -8.86
CA ALA A 81 3.56 -1.20 -8.00
C ALA A 81 3.25 -1.43 -6.51
N LEU A 82 1.97 -1.37 -6.11
CA LEU A 82 1.55 -1.70 -4.74
C LEU A 82 1.85 -3.16 -4.39
N ALA A 83 1.50 -4.11 -5.25
CA ALA A 83 1.80 -5.53 -5.05
C ALA A 83 3.32 -5.79 -4.92
N THR A 84 4.12 -5.08 -5.71
CA THR A 84 5.59 -5.16 -5.67
C THR A 84 6.14 -4.64 -4.35
N SER A 85 5.62 -3.50 -3.87
CA SER A 85 6.01 -2.89 -2.60
C SER A 85 5.65 -3.80 -1.41
N LEU A 86 4.46 -4.39 -1.41
CA LEU A 86 4.03 -5.36 -0.39
C LEU A 86 4.92 -6.61 -0.39
N THR A 87 5.31 -7.09 -1.58
CA THR A 87 6.22 -8.23 -1.71
C THR A 87 7.61 -7.90 -1.14
N SER A 88 8.12 -6.70 -1.40
CA SER A 88 9.39 -6.23 -0.86
C SER A 88 9.35 -6.13 0.68
N LEU A 89 8.27 -5.59 1.24
CA LEU A 89 8.05 -5.54 2.68
C LEU A 89 8.01 -6.94 3.30
N MET A 90 7.28 -7.88 2.69
CA MET A 90 7.23 -9.26 3.17
C MET A 90 8.60 -9.95 3.17
N ARG A 91 9.43 -9.69 2.15
CA ARG A 91 10.80 -10.21 2.10
C ARG A 91 11.67 -9.60 3.20
N THR A 92 11.53 -8.31 3.45
CA THR A 92 12.24 -7.60 4.52
C THR A 92 11.89 -8.18 5.89
N LEU A 93 10.60 -8.34 6.19
CA LEU A 93 10.14 -8.94 7.44
C LEU A 93 10.67 -10.37 7.62
N ARG A 94 10.71 -11.18 6.54
CA ARG A 94 11.29 -12.53 6.60
C ARG A 94 12.79 -12.55 6.90
N ALA A 95 13.54 -11.55 6.44
CA ALA A 95 14.97 -11.45 6.69
C ALA A 95 15.30 -10.98 8.12
N MET A 96 14.29 -10.50 8.86
CA MET A 96 14.42 -10.08 10.26
C MET A 96 14.07 -11.19 11.27
N CYS A 97 13.45 -12.28 10.80
CA CYS A 97 13.21 -13.49 11.59
C CYS A 97 14.46 -14.38 11.62
#